data_AF-A0ABD5PK28-F1
#
_entry.id   AF-A0ABD5PK28-F1
#
_cell.length_a   1.000
_cell.length_b   1.000
_cell.length_c   1.000
_cell.angle_alpha   90.00
_cell.angle_beta   90.00
_cell.angle_gamma   90.00
#
_symmetry.space_group_name_H-M   'P 1'
#
loop_
_entity.id
_entity.type
_entity.pdbx_description
1 polymer ?
#
loop_
_entity_poly.entity_id
_entity_poly.type
_entity_poly.pdbx_seq_one_letter_code
_entity_poly.pdbx_strand_id
1 'polypeptide(L)'
;METRPTGLGLRFPNVGPGPDPLSLVDLTAPVAPPDPTTVEAPDPAHEAIVVLLHRDHHAGNCRRQVRAVADRYDEFRERGTQVVSVVSEPRHRVREWQARYDLPYPICADPAAEAGEAFDQRVRHGTLGRTFDLLGRMPAAIVLDVRAPGDVAVLATHRGDSIWDRPRIDALLSDVAQRS
;
A
#
# COMPACT_ATOMS: atom_id res chain seq x y z
N MET A 1 -18.90 3.42 15.93
CA MET A 1 -17.82 2.56 16.46
C MET A 1 -16.90 2.25 15.29
N GLU A 2 -15.92 3.12 15.06
CA GLU A 2 -14.99 2.96 13.93
C GLU A 2 -14.07 1.78 14.22
N THR A 3 -14.14 0.76 13.37
CA THR A 3 -13.32 -0.44 13.50
C THR A 3 -11.90 -0.08 13.07
N ARG A 4 -10.94 -0.10 14.00
CA ARG A 4 -9.52 0.00 13.63
C ARG A 4 -9.20 -1.12 12.64
N PRO A 5 -8.53 -0.83 11.51
CA PRO A 5 -8.17 -1.88 10.57
C PRO A 5 -7.18 -2.85 11.22
N THR A 6 -7.49 -4.15 11.19
CA THR A 6 -6.73 -5.22 11.84
C THR A 6 -5.30 -5.36 11.29
N GLY A 7 -5.03 -4.85 10.09
CA GLY A 7 -3.76 -5.04 9.38
C GLY A 7 -2.62 -4.06 9.68
N LEU A 8 -2.82 -3.07 10.55
CA LEU A 8 -1.83 -1.98 10.70
C LEU A 8 -0.48 -2.42 11.24
N GLY A 9 -0.48 -3.36 12.18
CA GLY A 9 0.73 -3.87 12.84
C GLY A 9 1.46 -4.97 12.05
N LEU A 10 0.92 -5.40 10.90
CA LEU A 10 1.57 -6.38 10.06
C LEU A 10 2.87 -5.81 9.49
N ARG A 11 3.92 -6.63 9.45
CA ARG A 11 5.26 -6.25 9.01
C ARG A 11 5.60 -6.99 7.73
N PHE A 12 5.83 -6.23 6.67
CA PHE A 12 6.14 -6.78 5.36
C PHE A 12 7.59 -6.49 4.96
N PRO A 13 8.31 -7.44 4.35
CA PRO A 13 9.59 -7.18 3.71
C PRO A 13 9.46 -6.08 2.66
N ASN A 14 10.07 -4.92 2.89
CA ASN A 14 10.09 -3.81 1.96
C ASN A 14 11.34 -3.93 1.07
N VAL A 15 11.20 -3.58 -0.20
CA VAL A 15 12.32 -3.52 -1.15
C VAL A 15 12.44 -2.18 -1.85
N GLY A 16 11.52 -1.24 -1.60
CA GLY A 16 11.58 0.16 -2.06
C GLY A 16 12.10 1.10 -0.98
N PRO A 17 11.91 2.43 -1.14
CA PRO A 17 12.22 3.43 -0.12
C PRO A 17 11.52 3.15 1.23
N GLY A 18 12.12 3.64 2.31
CA GLY A 18 11.60 3.49 3.67
C GLY A 18 12.19 2.29 4.44
N PRO A 19 11.72 2.03 5.67
CA PRO A 19 12.25 0.98 6.51
C PRO A 19 11.97 -0.42 5.94
N ASP A 20 12.83 -1.36 6.30
CA ASP A 20 12.67 -2.78 5.97
C ASP A 20 12.98 -3.64 7.22
N PRO A 21 11.99 -4.38 7.75
CA PRO A 21 10.60 -4.49 7.29
C PRO A 21 9.78 -3.21 7.54
N LEU A 22 8.67 -3.05 6.79
CA LEU A 22 7.73 -1.95 6.93
C LEU A 22 6.40 -2.43 7.54
N SER A 23 5.89 -1.71 8.53
CA SER A 23 4.47 -1.77 8.93
C SER A 23 3.75 -0.46 8.61
N LEU A 24 2.42 -0.49 8.52
CA LEU A 24 1.64 0.73 8.29
C LEU A 24 1.68 1.66 9.51
N VAL A 25 1.87 1.13 10.72
CA VAL A 25 2.07 1.93 11.93
C VAL A 25 3.33 2.78 11.83
N ASP A 26 4.41 2.26 11.24
CA ASP A 26 5.68 3.02 11.10
C ASP A 26 5.48 4.30 10.26
N LEU A 27 4.50 4.31 9.35
CA LEU A 27 4.15 5.45 8.50
C LEU A 27 3.27 6.50 9.20
N THR A 28 2.75 6.20 10.39
CA THR A 28 1.92 7.13 11.18
C THR A 28 2.72 7.98 12.15
N ALA A 29 4.03 7.72 12.27
CA ALA A 29 4.92 8.43 13.16
C ALA A 29 5.81 9.42 12.37
N PRO A 30 6.24 10.53 12.99
CA PRO A 30 7.26 11.41 12.41
C PRO A 30 8.55 10.64 12.14
N VAL A 31 9.21 10.97 11.02
CA VAL A 31 10.47 10.33 10.65
C VAL A 31 11.62 11.17 11.20
N ALA A 32 12.39 10.57 12.11
CA ALA A 32 13.58 11.21 12.65
C ALA A 32 14.66 11.35 11.56
N PRO A 33 15.49 12.42 11.61
CA PRO A 33 16.62 12.53 10.70
C PRO A 33 17.57 11.34 10.86
N PRO A 34 18.20 10.87 9.76
CA PRO A 34 19.03 9.67 9.77
C PRO A 34 20.26 9.81 10.68
N ASP A 35 20.79 11.01 10.84
CA ASP A 35 21.83 11.33 11.81
C ASP A 35 21.20 11.93 13.07
N PRO A 36 21.27 11.25 14.24
CA PRO A 36 20.67 11.72 15.48
C PRO A 36 21.34 12.97 16.06
N THR A 37 22.46 13.41 15.50
CA THR A 37 23.14 14.66 15.87
C THR A 37 22.65 15.86 15.04
N THR A 38 21.79 15.62 14.05
CA THR A 38 21.18 16.66 13.22
C THR A 38 20.18 17.48 14.04
N VAL A 39 20.24 18.80 13.89
CA VAL A 39 19.34 19.76 14.57
C VAL A 39 18.09 20.09 13.77
N GLU A 40 17.94 19.50 12.59
CA GLU A 40 16.74 19.61 11.75
C GLU A 40 15.55 18.98 12.44
N ALA A 41 14.37 19.57 12.24
CA ALA A 41 13.14 18.99 12.74
C ALA A 41 12.88 17.64 12.03
N PRO A 42 12.27 16.66 12.72
CA PRO A 42 11.83 15.43 12.07
C PRO A 42 10.82 15.76 10.96
N ASP A 43 10.84 14.94 9.91
CA ASP A 43 9.79 15.01 8.90
C ASP A 43 8.44 14.69 9.56
N PRO A 44 7.38 15.45 9.27
CA PRO A 44 6.09 15.23 9.87
C PRO A 44 5.56 13.83 9.52
N ALA A 45 4.73 13.28 10.40
CA ALA A 45 3.99 12.06 10.09
C ALA A 45 3.11 12.28 8.84
N HIS A 46 2.86 11.20 8.10
CA HIS A 46 1.91 11.25 7.00
C HIS A 46 0.50 11.49 7.53
N GLU A 47 -0.26 12.36 6.87
CA GLU A 47 -1.66 12.65 7.17
C GLU A 47 -2.58 11.56 6.60
N ALA A 48 -2.13 10.86 5.56
CA ALA A 48 -2.88 9.76 4.97
C ALA A 48 -1.96 8.67 4.41
N ILE A 49 -2.49 7.45 4.31
CA ILE A 49 -1.79 6.31 3.72
C ILE A 49 -2.69 5.66 2.67
N VAL A 50 -2.18 5.50 1.44
CA VAL A 50 -2.84 4.75 0.38
C VAL A 50 -2.19 3.38 0.27
N VAL A 51 -2.93 2.34 0.63
CA VAL A 51 -2.48 0.94 0.53
C VAL A 51 -3.02 0.35 -0.76
N LEU A 52 -2.14 -0.09 -1.66
CA LEU A 52 -2.47 -0.76 -2.91
C LEU A 52 -2.17 -2.25 -2.80
N LEU A 53 -3.20 -3.09 -2.80
CA LEU A 53 -3.07 -4.54 -2.74
C LEU A 53 -3.05 -5.12 -4.15
N HIS A 54 -1.89 -5.62 -4.55
CA HIS A 54 -1.63 -6.21 -5.86
C HIS A 54 -1.76 -7.73 -5.81
N ARG A 55 -2.20 -8.30 -6.92
CA ARG A 55 -2.41 -9.75 -7.09
C ARG A 55 -1.11 -10.52 -7.34
N ASP A 56 -0.43 -10.18 -8.43
CA ASP A 56 0.78 -10.87 -8.89
C ASP A 56 1.67 -9.88 -9.66
N HIS A 57 2.92 -10.31 -9.87
CA HIS A 57 3.95 -9.56 -10.60
C HIS A 57 3.87 -9.73 -12.14
N HIS A 58 3.09 -10.70 -12.63
CA HIS A 58 2.97 -11.07 -14.05
C HIS A 58 1.88 -10.29 -14.81
N ALA A 59 0.85 -9.79 -14.14
CA ALA A 59 -0.25 -9.06 -14.76
C ALA A 59 0.23 -7.68 -15.23
N GLY A 60 0.17 -7.44 -16.54
CA GLY A 60 0.52 -6.15 -17.15
C GLY A 60 -0.24 -4.95 -16.55
N ASN A 61 -1.38 -5.19 -15.91
CA ASN A 61 -2.20 -4.16 -15.28
C ASN A 61 -1.65 -3.70 -13.94
N CYS A 62 -1.08 -4.61 -13.13
CA CYS A 62 -0.41 -4.22 -11.87
C CYS A 62 0.77 -3.30 -12.18
N ARG A 63 1.51 -3.59 -13.25
CA ARG A 63 2.62 -2.76 -13.75
C ARG A 63 2.16 -1.36 -14.17
N ARG A 64 1.02 -1.27 -14.87
CA ARG A 64 0.46 0.04 -15.27
C ARG A 64 0.02 0.86 -14.07
N GLN A 65 -0.57 0.23 -13.05
CA GLN A 65 -1.00 0.95 -11.86
C GLN A 65 0.20 1.50 -11.07
N VAL A 66 1.22 0.69 -10.79
CA VAL A 66 2.39 1.18 -10.02
C VAL A 66 3.13 2.30 -10.76
N ARG A 67 3.24 2.21 -12.09
CA ARG A 67 3.81 3.31 -12.90
C ARG A 67 2.95 4.57 -12.84
N ALA A 68 1.63 4.44 -13.05
CA ALA A 68 0.74 5.59 -12.99
C ALA A 68 0.73 6.29 -11.62
N VAL A 69 0.93 5.53 -10.54
CA VAL A 69 1.12 6.08 -9.19
C VAL A 69 2.50 6.74 -9.08
N ALA A 70 3.57 6.10 -9.54
CA ALA A 70 4.92 6.66 -9.51
C ALA A 70 5.01 7.99 -10.27
N ASP A 71 4.43 8.06 -11.48
CA ASP A 71 4.40 9.25 -12.34
C ASP A 71 3.68 10.43 -11.68
N ARG A 72 2.80 10.17 -10.71
CA ARG A 72 1.99 11.17 -10.00
C ARG A 72 2.23 11.17 -8.50
N TYR A 73 3.34 10.58 -8.06
CA TYR A 73 3.60 10.35 -6.65
C TYR A 73 3.76 11.67 -5.88
N ASP A 74 4.33 12.69 -6.51
CA ASP A 74 4.46 14.02 -5.91
C ASP A 74 3.12 14.63 -5.52
N GLU A 75 2.03 14.36 -6.25
CA GLU A 75 0.70 14.85 -5.87
C GLU A 75 0.21 14.23 -4.55
N PHE A 76 0.56 12.97 -4.27
CA PHE A 76 0.28 12.35 -2.97
C PHE A 76 1.17 12.97 -1.88
N ARG A 77 2.46 13.11 -2.16
CA ARG A 77 3.43 13.67 -1.21
C ARG A 77 3.10 15.10 -0.79
N GLU A 78 2.71 15.95 -1.74
CA GLU A 78 2.25 17.33 -1.49
C GLU A 78 1.00 17.39 -0.60
N ARG A 79 0.21 16.32 -0.55
CA ARG A 79 -0.96 16.17 0.33
C ARG A 79 -0.64 15.45 1.63
N GLY A 80 0.64 15.33 1.99
CA GLY A 80 1.09 14.61 3.19
C GLY A 80 0.79 13.11 3.15
N THR A 81 0.63 12.52 1.96
CA THR A 81 0.16 11.14 1.79
C THR A 81 1.27 10.20 1.36
N GLN A 82 1.39 9.06 2.04
CA GLN A 82 2.29 7.98 1.66
C GLN A 82 1.54 6.90 0.88
N VAL A 83 2.08 6.48 -0.25
CA VAL A 83 1.56 5.32 -1.00
C VAL A 83 2.39 4.09 -0.67
N VAL A 84 1.74 2.95 -0.43
CA VAL A 84 2.40 1.65 -0.21
C VAL A 84 1.81 0.63 -1.15
N SER A 85 2.66 -0.04 -1.93
CA SER A 85 2.23 -1.20 -2.72
C SER A 85 2.56 -2.49 -1.98
N VAL A 86 1.57 -3.35 -1.76
CA VAL A 86 1.76 -4.69 -1.19
C VAL A 86 1.47 -5.72 -2.26
N VAL A 87 2.43 -6.61 -2.51
CA VAL A 87 2.35 -7.61 -3.58
C VAL A 87 2.35 -9.00 -2.95
N SER A 88 1.35 -9.82 -3.28
CA SER A 88 1.25 -11.20 -2.80
C SER A 88 2.24 -12.17 -3.48
N GLU A 89 3.53 -11.83 -3.40
CA GLU A 89 4.65 -12.51 -4.04
C GLU A 89 5.84 -12.55 -3.07
N PRO A 90 6.78 -13.51 -3.22
CA PRO A 90 7.97 -13.55 -2.40
C PRO A 90 8.91 -12.37 -2.68
N ARG A 91 9.69 -11.98 -1.67
CA ARG A 91 10.59 -10.81 -1.68
C ARG A 91 11.46 -10.68 -2.93
N HIS A 92 12.01 -11.80 -3.43
CA HIS A 92 12.88 -11.76 -4.61
C HIS A 92 12.15 -11.28 -5.88
N ARG A 93 10.87 -11.67 -6.08
CA ARG A 93 10.04 -11.20 -7.20
C ARG A 93 9.69 -9.72 -7.08
N VAL A 94 9.36 -9.28 -5.87
CA VAL A 94 9.08 -7.85 -5.62
C VAL A 94 10.34 -7.00 -5.84
N ARG A 95 11.53 -7.53 -5.53
CA ARG A 95 12.81 -6.85 -5.80
C ARG A 95 13.06 -6.69 -7.30
N GLU A 96 12.74 -7.68 -8.13
CA GLU A 96 12.81 -7.55 -9.60
C GLU A 96 11.91 -6.41 -10.11
N TRP A 97 10.76 -6.21 -9.48
CA TRP A 97 9.86 -5.09 -9.76
C TRP A 97 10.47 -3.75 -9.39
N GLN A 98 11.00 -3.60 -8.17
CA GLN A 98 11.65 -2.36 -7.76
C GLN A 98 12.83 -2.03 -8.67
N ALA A 99 13.71 -3.00 -8.96
CA ALA A 99 14.86 -2.79 -9.83
C ALA A 99 14.47 -2.35 -11.25
N ARG A 100 13.27 -2.72 -11.71
CA ARG A 100 12.78 -2.40 -13.05
C ARG A 100 12.07 -1.05 -13.14
N TYR A 101 11.40 -0.62 -12.07
CA TYR A 101 10.53 0.56 -12.11
C TYR A 101 11.02 1.71 -11.23
N ASP A 102 11.98 1.45 -10.34
CA ASP A 102 12.55 2.42 -9.42
C ASP A 102 11.47 3.26 -8.73
N LEU A 103 10.53 2.57 -8.07
CA LEU A 103 9.36 3.24 -7.50
C LEU A 103 9.81 4.20 -6.38
N PRO A 104 9.27 5.43 -6.34
CA PRO A 104 9.65 6.45 -5.36
C PRO A 104 8.97 6.24 -3.99
N TYR A 105 8.32 5.10 -3.79
CA TYR A 105 7.53 4.79 -2.60
C TYR A 105 7.67 3.29 -2.24
N PRO A 106 7.35 2.91 -0.99
CA PRO A 106 7.50 1.53 -0.53
C PRO A 106 6.76 0.50 -1.37
N ILE A 107 7.44 -0.61 -1.64
CA ILE A 107 6.86 -1.80 -2.24
C ILE A 107 7.23 -3.03 -1.42
N CYS A 108 6.20 -3.68 -0.89
CA CYS A 108 6.27 -4.71 0.11
C CYS A 108 5.88 -6.08 -0.44
N ALA A 109 6.58 -7.12 0.00
CA ALA A 109 6.24 -8.51 -0.28
C ALA A 109 5.31 -9.07 0.80
N ASP A 110 4.26 -9.77 0.39
CA ASP A 110 3.28 -10.42 1.26
C ASP A 110 3.03 -11.86 0.77
N PRO A 111 4.01 -12.77 0.89
CA PRO A 111 3.91 -14.11 0.33
C PRO A 111 2.79 -14.96 0.98
N ALA A 112 2.37 -14.60 2.19
CA ALA A 112 1.28 -15.26 2.90
C ALA A 112 -0.09 -14.61 2.64
N ALA A 113 -0.15 -13.51 1.87
CA ALA A 113 -1.34 -12.74 1.58
C ALA A 113 -2.09 -12.24 2.84
N GLU A 114 -1.35 -11.95 3.92
CA GLU A 114 -1.87 -11.48 5.20
C GLU A 114 -2.53 -10.11 5.06
N ALA A 115 -2.00 -9.22 4.22
CA ALA A 115 -2.61 -7.92 3.94
C ALA A 115 -3.97 -8.11 3.26
N GLY A 116 -4.06 -9.05 2.32
CA GLY A 116 -5.29 -9.38 1.64
C GLY A 116 -6.37 -9.88 2.60
N GLU A 117 -6.02 -10.65 3.61
CA GLU A 117 -6.95 -11.11 4.65
C GLU A 117 -7.33 -9.97 5.61
N ALA A 118 -6.34 -9.22 6.10
CA ALA A 118 -6.57 -8.18 7.08
C ALA A 118 -7.40 -6.99 6.55
N PHE A 119 -7.33 -6.73 5.24
CA PHE A 119 -8.10 -5.69 4.57
C PHE A 119 -9.29 -6.21 3.76
N ASP A 120 -9.70 -7.46 3.96
CA ASP A 120 -10.85 -8.10 3.30
C ASP A 120 -10.82 -7.94 1.76
N GLN A 121 -9.67 -8.23 1.17
CA GLN A 121 -9.48 -8.25 -0.27
C GLN A 121 -10.24 -9.43 -0.87
N ARG A 122 -11.17 -9.12 -1.77
CA ARG A 122 -12.00 -10.12 -2.45
C ARG A 122 -11.16 -11.17 -3.16
N VAL A 123 -11.52 -12.44 -2.96
CA VAL A 123 -10.96 -13.58 -3.67
C VAL A 123 -12.06 -14.23 -4.50
N ARG A 124 -11.85 -14.36 -5.81
CA ARG A 124 -12.69 -15.22 -6.66
C ARG A 124 -12.07 -16.61 -6.71
N HIS A 125 -12.66 -17.56 -6.02
CA HIS A 125 -12.30 -18.97 -6.15
C HIS A 125 -12.80 -19.47 -7.52
N GLY A 126 -11.88 -19.95 -8.37
CA GLY A 126 -12.26 -20.76 -9.52
C GLY A 126 -12.79 -22.13 -9.07
N THR A 127 -13.44 -22.88 -9.96
CA THR A 127 -13.96 -24.23 -9.66
C THR A 127 -12.89 -25.29 -9.34
N LEU A 128 -11.60 -24.96 -9.43
CA LEU A 128 -10.49 -25.84 -9.06
C LEU A 128 -9.73 -25.29 -7.84
N GLY A 129 -9.95 -25.93 -6.69
CA GLY A 129 -9.09 -26.14 -5.50
C GLY A 129 -8.02 -25.14 -5.05
N ARG A 130 -7.77 -25.15 -3.73
CA ARG A 130 -6.85 -24.28 -2.95
C ARG A 130 -5.47 -23.98 -3.55
N THR A 131 -4.91 -24.86 -4.37
CA THR A 131 -3.61 -24.65 -5.04
C THR A 131 -3.66 -23.54 -6.10
N PHE A 132 -4.85 -23.16 -6.60
CA PHE A 132 -5.09 -22.07 -7.53
C PHE A 132 -5.63 -20.79 -6.85
N ASP A 133 -5.71 -20.72 -5.51
CA ASP A 133 -6.33 -19.57 -4.79
C ASP A 133 -5.60 -18.24 -5.02
N LEU A 134 -4.33 -18.27 -5.44
CA LEU A 134 -3.58 -17.08 -5.89
C LEU A 134 -4.12 -16.47 -7.20
N LEU A 135 -4.92 -17.21 -7.97
CA LEU A 135 -5.60 -16.73 -9.18
C LEU A 135 -6.94 -16.02 -8.89
N GLY A 136 -7.27 -15.75 -7.62
CA GLY A 136 -8.55 -15.17 -7.23
C GLY A 136 -8.56 -13.70 -6.79
N ARG A 137 -7.45 -13.12 -6.31
CA ARG A 137 -7.50 -11.83 -5.59
C ARG A 137 -7.82 -10.64 -6.50
N MET A 138 -8.91 -9.94 -6.22
CA MET A 138 -9.27 -8.71 -6.94
C MET A 138 -8.36 -7.56 -6.45
N PRO A 139 -7.96 -6.63 -7.32
CA PRO A 139 -7.26 -5.44 -6.88
C PRO A 139 -8.06 -4.71 -5.79
N ALA A 140 -7.36 -4.22 -4.77
CA ALA A 140 -7.98 -3.38 -3.75
C ALA A 140 -7.10 -2.18 -3.44
N ALA A 141 -7.73 -1.08 -3.10
CA ALA A 141 -7.05 0.08 -2.54
C ALA A 141 -7.77 0.52 -1.28
N ILE A 142 -7.00 0.89 -0.26
CA ILE A 142 -7.51 1.39 1.00
C ILE A 142 -6.88 2.75 1.23
N VAL A 143 -7.70 3.76 1.48
CA VAL A 143 -7.25 5.09 1.88
C VAL A 143 -7.47 5.23 3.37
N LEU A 144 -6.39 5.44 4.10
CA LEU A 144 -6.37 5.59 5.54
C LEU A 144 -6.12 7.06 5.90
N ASP A 145 -6.93 7.59 6.80
CA ASP A 145 -6.76 8.87 7.48
C ASP A 145 -5.92 8.65 8.75
N VAL A 146 -4.79 9.34 8.86
CA VAL A 146 -3.90 9.26 10.02
C VAL A 146 -4.23 10.41 10.95
N ARG A 147 -4.91 10.09 12.05
CA ARG A 147 -5.35 11.08 13.04
C ARG A 147 -4.28 11.32 14.11
N ALA A 148 -3.57 10.26 14.47
CA ALA A 148 -2.44 10.28 15.38
C ALA A 148 -1.54 9.04 15.14
N PRO A 149 -0.32 9.00 15.71
CA PRO A 149 0.51 7.80 15.65
C PRO A 149 -0.22 6.55 16.17
N GLY A 150 -0.37 5.56 15.30
CA GLY A 150 -1.12 4.32 15.57
C GLY A 150 -2.65 4.45 15.58
N ASP A 151 -3.20 5.64 15.37
CA ASP A 151 -4.64 5.87 15.28
C ASP A 151 -5.02 6.30 13.86
N VAL A 152 -5.64 5.37 13.13
CA VAL A 152 -6.06 5.60 11.75
C VAL A 152 -7.49 5.14 11.53
N ALA A 153 -8.15 5.81 10.60
CA ALA A 153 -9.48 5.47 10.13
C ALA A 153 -9.47 5.14 8.64
N VAL A 154 -10.39 4.28 8.20
CA VAL A 154 -10.57 4.02 6.78
C VAL A 154 -11.46 5.13 6.20
N LEU A 155 -10.91 5.95 5.29
CA LEU A 155 -11.67 6.96 4.55
C LEU A 155 -12.45 6.34 3.39
N ALA A 156 -11.74 5.52 2.61
CA ALA A 156 -12.28 4.92 1.41
C ALA A 156 -11.68 3.54 1.19
N THR A 157 -12.44 2.69 0.53
CA THR A 157 -11.98 1.37 0.11
C THR A 157 -12.52 1.07 -1.28
N HIS A 158 -11.61 0.90 -2.24
CA HIS A 158 -11.93 0.35 -3.54
C HIS A 158 -11.73 -1.16 -3.50
N ARG A 159 -12.78 -1.92 -3.79
CA ARG A 159 -12.70 -3.38 -3.97
C ARG A 159 -13.06 -3.71 -5.40
N GLY A 160 -12.08 -4.11 -6.19
CA GLY A 160 -12.31 -4.48 -7.58
C GLY A 160 -13.30 -5.64 -7.70
N ASP A 161 -14.18 -5.57 -8.69
CA ASP A 161 -15.06 -6.67 -9.09
C ASP A 161 -14.47 -7.55 -10.18
N SER A 162 -13.39 -7.09 -10.83
CA SER A 162 -12.61 -7.81 -11.83
C SER A 162 -11.12 -7.48 -11.71
N ILE A 163 -10.27 -8.23 -12.42
CA ILE A 163 -8.82 -7.97 -12.46
C ILE A 163 -8.43 -6.64 -13.13
N TRP A 164 -9.38 -6.03 -13.83
CA TRP A 164 -9.25 -4.74 -14.52
C TRP A 164 -9.78 -3.58 -13.69
N ASP A 165 -10.62 -3.88 -12.70
CA ASP A 165 -11.30 -2.90 -11.88
C ASP A 165 -10.39 -2.38 -10.78
N ARG A 166 -9.72 -1.27 -11.09
CA ARG A 166 -8.77 -0.58 -10.24
C ARG A 166 -9.20 0.87 -10.11
N PRO A 167 -8.98 1.51 -8.96
CA PRO A 167 -9.27 2.92 -8.81
C PRO A 167 -8.38 3.72 -9.75
N ARG A 168 -8.94 4.79 -10.32
CA ARG A 168 -8.15 5.79 -11.05
C ARG A 168 -7.33 6.59 -10.04
N ILE A 169 -6.19 7.12 -10.47
CA ILE A 169 -5.33 7.94 -9.61
C ILE A 169 -6.09 9.18 -9.09
N ASP A 170 -6.90 9.82 -9.95
CA ASP A 170 -7.73 10.97 -9.55
C ASP A 170 -8.76 10.62 -8.47
N ALA A 171 -9.29 9.40 -8.49
CA ALA A 171 -10.21 8.94 -7.46
C ALA A 171 -9.47 8.79 -6.12
N LEU A 172 -8.28 8.18 -6.12
CA LEU A 172 -7.46 8.07 -4.91
C LEU A 172 -7.07 9.44 -4.34
N LEU A 173 -6.70 10.39 -5.20
CA LEU A 173 -6.37 11.76 -4.78
C LEU A 173 -7.60 12.49 -4.22
N SER A 174 -8.78 12.23 -4.78
CA SER A 174 -10.05 12.78 -4.31
C SER A 174 -10.47 12.18 -2.97
N ASP A 175 -10.24 10.89 -2.74
CA ASP A 175 -10.48 10.22 -1.46
C ASP A 175 -9.55 10.77 -0.36
N VAL A 176 -8.26 10.96 -0.67
CA VAL A 176 -7.27 11.58 0.22
C VAL A 176 -7.65 13.03 0.59
N ALA A 177 -8.31 13.75 -0.33
CA ALA A 177 -8.75 15.12 -0.08
C ALA A 177 -9.97 15.22 0.85
N GLN A 178 -10.67 14.12 1.14
CA GLN A 178 -11.85 14.08 2.01
C GLN A 178 -11.50 13.88 3.51
N ARG A 179 -10.21 13.88 3.87
CA ARG A 179 -9.76 13.76 5.26
C ARG A 179 -10.31 14.88 6.15
N SER A 180 -10.55 14.55 7.42
CA SER A 180 -11.20 15.41 8.43
C SER A 180 -10.22 16.18 9.29
#